data_AF-A0A7C7Q2V9-F1
#
_entry.id   AF-A0A7C7Q2V9-F1
#
_cell.length_a   1.000
_cell.length_b   1.000
_cell.length_c   1.000
_cell.angle_alpha   90.00
_cell.angle_beta   90.00
_cell.angle_gamma   90.00
#
_symmetry.space_group_name_H-M   'P 1'
#
loop_
_entity.id
_entity.type
_entity.pdbx_description
1 polymer ?
#
loop_
_entity_poly.entity_id
_entity_poly.type
_entity_poly.pdbx_seq_one_letter_code
_entity_poly.pdbx_strand_id
1 'polypeptide(L)' 'MSVWVRNTLYDRGWAKVKRLPVPVVSVGNISVGGSGKTSLVKFLASELSKDIHVAVLLRGYKRKSRGVRVVSQRGKV' A
#
# COMPACT_ATOMS: atom_id res chain seq x y z
N MET A 1 2.43 15.12 19.12
CA MET A 1 1.19 14.83 19.88
C MET A 1 0.11 14.18 19.01
N SER A 2 -0.30 14.75 17.87
CA SER A 2 -1.37 14.20 17.00
C SER A 2 -1.14 12.76 16.49
N VAL A 3 0.09 12.42 16.04
CA VAL A 3 0.40 11.06 15.54
C VAL A 3 0.26 10.00 16.65
N TRP A 4 0.70 10.33 17.87
CA TRP A 4 0.61 9.43 19.01
C TRP A 4 -0.85 9.13 19.37
N VAL A 5 -1.69 10.16 19.46
CA VAL A 5 -3.13 9.98 19.70
C VAL A 5 -3.74 9.07 18.63
N ARG A 6 -3.46 9.33 17.34
CA ARG A 6 -3.97 8.51 16.25
C ARG A 6 -3.56 7.04 16.42
N ASN A 7 -2.28 6.76 16.68
CA ASN A 7 -1.81 5.39 16.82
C ASN A 7 -2.46 4.69 18.02
N THR A 8 -2.56 5.37 19.18
CA THR A 8 -3.26 4.83 20.37
C THR A 8 -4.71 4.46 20.08
N LEU A 9 -5.43 5.23 19.25
CA LEU A 9 -6.80 4.88 18.84
C LEU A 9 -6.87 3.60 17.99
N TYR A 10 -5.88 3.36 17.13
CA TYR A 10 -5.80 2.11 16.36
C TYR A 10 -5.36 0.93 17.24
N ASP A 11 -4.37 1.13 18.11
CA ASP A 11 -3.85 0.08 19.01
C ASP A 11 -4.92 -0.41 20.00
N ARG A 12 -5.78 0.51 20.48
CA ARG A 12 -6.94 0.18 21.34
C ARG A 12 -8.16 -0.36 20.58
N GLY A 13 -8.10 -0.43 19.25
CA GLY A 13 -9.21 -0.89 18.41
C GLY A 13 -10.41 0.07 18.34
N TRP A 14 -10.26 1.31 18.81
CA TRP A 14 -11.33 2.32 18.75
C TRP A 14 -11.50 2.91 17.34
N ALA A 15 -10.44 2.89 16.53
CA ALA A 15 -10.51 3.29 15.13
C ALA A 15 -11.00 2.14 14.22
N LYS A 16 -11.80 2.48 13.21
CA LYS A 16 -12.36 1.51 12.26
C LYS A 16 -11.28 0.92 11.34
N VAL A 17 -11.10 -0.40 11.39
CA VAL A 17 -10.21 -1.14 10.49
C VAL A 17 -11.04 -1.87 9.43
N LYS A 18 -10.76 -1.62 8.15
CA LYS A 18 -11.38 -2.37 7.04
C LYS A 18 -10.48 -3.55 6.67
N ARG A 19 -11.06 -4.75 6.65
CA ARG A 19 -10.37 -5.97 6.21
C ARG A 19 -10.84 -6.35 4.81
N LEU A 20 -9.90 -6.69 3.94
CA LEU A 20 -10.19 -7.22 2.61
C LEU A 20 -10.32 -8.75 2.69
N PRO A 21 -11.09 -9.39 1.79
CA PRO A 21 -11.24 -10.85 1.74
C PRO A 21 -10.02 -11.58 1.15
N VAL A 22 -8.95 -10.83 0.81
CA VAL A 22 -7.71 -11.35 0.24
C VAL A 22 -6.52 -10.98 1.13
N PRO A 23 -5.40 -11.73 1.09
CA PRO A 23 -4.18 -11.37 1.80
C PRO A 23 -3.68 -9.98 1.40
N VAL A 24 -3.23 -9.20 2.39
CA VAL A 24 -2.72 -7.83 2.18
C VAL A 24 -1.34 -7.70 2.80
N VAL A 25 -0.36 -7.29 2.00
CA VAL A 25 0.99 -6.95 2.46
C VAL A 25 1.17 -5.43 2.38
N SER A 26 1.53 -4.81 3.50
CA SER A 26 1.80 -3.36 3.57
C SER A 26 3.30 -3.10 3.58
N VAL A 27 3.80 -2.35 2.60
CA VAL A 27 5.22 -1.95 2.51
C VAL A 27 5.36 -0.47 2.88
N GLY A 28 5.93 -0.21 4.06
CA GLY A 28 6.09 1.14 4.63
C GLY A 28 7.54 1.44 5.04
N ASN A 29 7.80 2.70 5.42
CA ASN A 29 9.04 3.09 6.10
C ASN A 29 8.70 4.16 7.14
N ILE A 30 9.51 4.25 8.20
CA ILE A 30 9.40 5.24 9.27
C ILE A 30 10.01 6.58 8.83
N SER A 31 11.05 6.54 8.00
CA SER A 31 11.76 7.73 7.53
C SER A 31 11.22 8.27 6.20
N VAL A 32 11.31 9.59 6.04
CA VAL A 32 11.09 10.29 4.76
C VAL A 32 12.35 10.18 3.88
N GLY A 33 12.18 9.93 2.58
CA GLY A 33 13.29 9.77 1.64
C GLY A 33 13.22 8.51 0.78
N GLY A 34 14.31 8.25 0.03
CA GLY A 34 14.45 7.09 -0.86
C GLY A 34 14.73 5.80 -0.09
N SER A 35 13.70 5.18 0.47
CA SER A 35 13.84 4.03 1.37
C SER A 35 13.74 2.66 0.67
N GLY A 36 14.06 2.58 -0.62
CA GLY A 36 14.02 1.33 -1.39
C GLY A 36 12.64 0.67 -1.55
N LYS A 37 11.56 1.23 -0.97
CA LYS A 37 10.20 0.68 -0.98
C LYS A 37 9.72 0.30 -2.38
N THR A 38 9.96 1.16 -3.37
CA THR A 38 9.57 0.89 -4.76
C THR A 38 10.28 -0.34 -5.32
N SER A 39 11.58 -0.49 -5.07
CA SER A 39 12.35 -1.66 -5.52
C SER A 39 11.88 -2.93 -4.82
N LEU A 40 11.62 -2.87 -3.51
CA LEU A 40 11.08 -3.99 -2.74
C LEU A 40 9.69 -4.40 -3.22
N VAL A 41 8.80 -3.44 -3.46
CA VAL A 41 7.45 -3.71 -4.00
C VAL A 41 7.53 -4.36 -5.38
N LYS A 42 8.42 -3.88 -6.26
CA LYS A 42 8.64 -4.49 -7.58
C LYS A 42 9.13 -5.94 -7.45
N PHE A 43 10.10 -6.19 -6.58
CA PHE A 43 10.61 -7.53 -6.32
C PHE A 43 9.51 -8.46 -5.81
N LEU A 44 8.80 -8.06 -4.75
CA LEU A 44 7.69 -8.85 -4.19
C LEU A 44 6.58 -9.10 -5.21
N ALA A 45 6.19 -8.09 -5.96
CA ALA A 45 5.16 -8.24 -6.98
C ALA A 45 5.60 -9.20 -8.09
N SER A 46 6.85 -9.11 -8.55
CA SER A 46 7.39 -10.01 -9.56
C SER A 46 7.45 -11.44 -9.07
N GLU A 47 7.90 -11.67 -7.84
CA GLU A 47 8.04 -13.02 -7.29
C GLU A 47 6.67 -13.66 -7.04
N LEU A 48 5.76 -12.95 -6.35
CA LEU A 48 4.43 -13.46 -6.04
C LEU A 48 3.54 -13.61 -7.28
N SER A 49 3.79 -12.83 -8.34
CA SER A 49 3.01 -12.94 -9.58
C SER A 49 3.20 -14.24 -10.34
N LYS A 50 4.21 -15.05 -9.99
CA LYS A 50 4.45 -16.38 -10.56
C LYS A 50 3.38 -17.38 -10.16
N ASP A 51 2.86 -17.26 -8.93
CA ASP A 51 1.94 -18.23 -8.33
C ASP A 51 0.52 -17.66 -8.13
N ILE A 52 0.38 -16.34 -7.93
CA ILE A 52 -0.91 -15.70 -7.60
C ILE A 52 -1.13 -14.39 -8.37
N HIS A 53 -2.39 -13.98 -8.48
CA HIS A 53 -2.73 -12.65 -9.00
C HIS A 53 -2.39 -11.56 -7.98
N VAL A 54 -1.44 -10.70 -8.34
CA VAL A 54 -0.99 -9.58 -7.50
C VAL A 54 -1.56 -8.25 -8.00
N ALA A 55 -2.03 -7.43 -7.07
CA ALA A 55 -2.40 -6.04 -7.33
C ALA A 55 -1.59 -5.10 -6.41
N VAL A 56 -0.95 -4.08 -7.00
CA VAL A 56 -0.20 -3.06 -6.25
C VAL A 56 -1.05 -1.82 -6.06
N LEU A 57 -1.36 -1.48 -4.80
CA LEU A 57 -2.09 -0.27 -4.46
C LEU A 57 -1.11 0.89 -4.24
N LEU A 58 -1.23 1.93 -5.05
CA LEU A 58 -0.44 3.16 -4.94
C LEU A 58 -1.31 4.30 -4.41
N ARG A 59 -0.73 5.17 -3.58
CA ARG A 59 -1.40 6.40 -3.11
C ARG A 59 -1.70 7.39 -4.24
N GLY A 60 -0.91 7.38 -5.32
CA GLY A 60 -1.03 8.34 -6.42
C GLY A 60 -0.65 9.77 -6.01
N TYR A 61 0.46 9.92 -5.25
CA TYR A 61 0.93 11.22 -4.80
C TYR A 61 1.14 12.19 -5.98
N LYS A 62 0.68 13.45 -5.84
CA LYS A 62 0.72 14.51 -6.88
C LYS A 62 -0.05 14.22 -8.19
N ARG A 63 -0.92 13.21 -8.25
CA ARG A 63 -1.77 12.95 -9.42
C ARG A 63 -2.87 14.02 -9.55
N LYS A 64 -3.15 14.48 -10.77
CA LYS A 64 -4.24 15.46 -11.07
C LYS A 64 -5.65 14.84 -11.06
N SER A 65 -5.77 13.56 -11.37
CA SER A 65 -7.06 12.84 -11.36
C SER A 65 -7.47 12.43 -9.94
N ARG A 66 -8.79 12.32 -9.71
CA ARG A 66 -9.41 11.92 -8.44
C ARG A 66 -9.96 10.49 -8.51
N GLY A 67 -10.33 9.92 -7.37
CA GLY A 67 -10.93 8.58 -7.28
C GLY A 67 -9.97 7.41 -7.50
N VAL A 68 -10.47 6.18 -7.38
CA VAL A 68 -9.70 4.96 -7.69
C VAL A 68 -9.48 4.89 -9.20
N ARG A 69 -8.26 4.54 -9.62
CA ARG A 69 -7.92 4.37 -11.04
C ARG A 69 -7.01 3.17 -11.22
N VAL A 70 -7.38 2.30 -12.17
CA VAL A 70 -6.48 1.26 -12.67
C VAL A 70 -5.44 1.94 -13.55
N VAL A 71 -4.16 1.82 -13.15
CA VAL A 71 -3.02 2.42 -13.87
C VAL A 71 -2.33 1.38 -14.75
N SER A 72 -2.43 0.10 -14.39
CA SER A 72 -1.93 -1.01 -15.19
C SER A 72 -2.76 -2.24 -14.92
N GLN A 73 -2.98 -3.05 -15.96
CA GLN A 73 -3.64 -4.34 -15.88
C GLN A 73 -2.79 -5.39 -16.60
N ARG A 74 -2.40 -6.45 -15.87
CA ARG A 74 -1.59 -7.56 -16.40
C ARG A 74 -0.30 -7.08 -17.12
N GLY A 75 0.38 -6.10 -16.54
CA GLY A 75 1.63 -5.52 -17.07
C GLY A 75 1.45 -4.53 -18.24
N LYS A 76 0.21 -4.32 -18.72
CA LYS A 76 -0.11 -3.27 -19.70
C LYS A 76 -0.48 -1.99 -18.96
N VAL A 77 0.13 -0.87 -19.34
CA VAL A 77 -0.16 0.47 -18.78
C VAL A 77 -1.13 1.19 -19.70
#